data_AF-A0A832A2B6-F1
#
_entry.id   AF-A0A832A2B6-F1
#
_cell.length_a   1.000
_cell.length_b   1.000
_cell.length_c   1.000
_cell.angle_alpha   90.00
_cell.angle_beta   90.00
_cell.angle_gamma   90.00
#
_symmetry.space_group_name_H-M   'P 1'
#
loop_
_entity.id
_entity.type
_entity.pdbx_description
1 polymer ?
#
loop_
_entity_poly.entity_id
_entity_poly.type
_entity_poly.pdbx_seq_one_letter_code
_entity_poly.pdbx_strand_id
1 'polypeptide(L)'
;MRPMPHLGRGYGSSGMAGNSGRLFGPRDPNAGLPDVPKGGGPFMTPPFVVWWPCGDDPLSDHEAFAVRFCREHSQRTVARCHPNAQWIPYDPLQPLAIVLEKTSSLHVLWVTDPSLLLNSAALHLLATPHENPSLRAPTYLDSVQPNQNAPPAFPYHDVPTYEEAAHHLSLDTTKVLFEVQPLDPRCFSAPVAQIRYAFPDPWSVSAKDAAALLAAQGGTVEPRAFVHVFFPLDEHPREDLLALIPEHAAKILDVGCSSGLFGKAVKTQRPDVSIAGVEPDKRKAHAARLFYDAVYEGDFESMALSGPFDVITCGDVLEHLKDPWAALRKIHALLASNGYLLLSVPNVGHWTVLRGLFQGTFEYVPAGILNRGHLRFFTEDSLRRALEQSGLVVEVFQRRQPPPTPQGRRFLDQLRCLESLVVSEQSLLTEAFLVRARKASNEGSKT
;
A
#
# COMPACT_ATOMS: atom_id res chain seq x y z
N MET A 1 -45.68 -57.39 1.65
CA MET A 1 -46.41 -56.45 2.54
C MET A 1 -46.59 -55.13 1.80
N ARG A 2 -47.85 -54.73 1.64
CA ARG A 2 -48.41 -53.48 1.06
C ARG A 2 -48.43 -52.37 2.14
N PRO A 3 -48.88 -51.11 1.90
CA PRO A 3 -49.18 -50.43 0.61
C PRO A 3 -48.80 -48.91 0.55
N MET A 4 -49.06 -48.28 -0.61
CA MET A 4 -49.38 -46.83 -0.76
C MET A 4 -50.81 -46.50 -0.25
N PRO A 5 -51.21 -45.21 -0.14
CA PRO A 5 -52.14 -44.64 -1.16
C PRO A 5 -51.96 -43.11 -1.47
N HIS A 6 -52.08 -42.71 -2.75
CA HIS A 6 -53.15 -41.86 -3.38
C HIS A 6 -53.14 -40.35 -3.09
N LEU A 7 -53.60 -39.41 -3.93
CA LEU A 7 -53.84 -39.19 -5.38
C LEU A 7 -54.42 -37.75 -5.43
N GLY A 8 -54.09 -36.93 -6.44
CA GLY A 8 -54.79 -35.67 -6.66
C GLY A 8 -54.29 -34.91 -7.89
N ARG A 9 -54.90 -35.18 -9.04
CA ARG A 9 -54.76 -34.42 -10.30
C ARG A 9 -55.67 -33.19 -10.28
N GLY A 10 -55.22 -32.11 -10.93
CA GLY A 10 -56.06 -31.02 -11.44
C GLY A 10 -55.40 -30.40 -12.67
N TYR A 11 -55.99 -30.64 -13.85
CA TYR A 11 -55.63 -30.04 -15.14
C TYR A 11 -56.25 -28.65 -15.29
N GLY A 12 -55.57 -27.74 -16.00
CA GLY A 12 -56.14 -26.48 -16.49
C GLY A 12 -55.15 -25.72 -17.38
N SER A 13 -55.32 -25.86 -18.69
CA SER A 13 -54.50 -25.35 -19.79
C SER A 13 -54.88 -23.94 -20.26
N SER A 14 -53.91 -23.19 -20.78
CA SER A 14 -53.94 -22.17 -21.87
C SER A 14 -53.06 -20.95 -21.49
N GLY A 15 -52.21 -20.36 -22.34
CA GLY A 15 -51.96 -20.53 -23.77
C GLY A 15 -50.53 -20.11 -24.15
N MET A 16 -50.17 -20.45 -25.39
CA MET A 16 -48.88 -20.21 -26.05
C MET A 16 -48.70 -18.78 -26.59
N ALA A 17 -47.46 -18.52 -27.02
CA ALA A 17 -46.93 -17.43 -27.85
C ALA A 17 -46.52 -16.17 -27.06
N GLY A 18 -45.34 -15.59 -27.19
CA GLY A 18 -44.22 -15.79 -28.10
C GLY A 18 -43.32 -14.54 -28.02
N ASN A 19 -42.12 -14.65 -28.60
CA ASN A 19 -41.18 -13.58 -28.92
C ASN A 19 -40.16 -13.09 -27.86
N SER A 20 -38.94 -13.62 -28.05
CA SER A 20 -37.75 -12.87 -28.49
C SER A 20 -37.25 -11.69 -27.63
N GLY A 21 -36.04 -11.90 -27.09
CA GLY A 21 -34.93 -10.97 -27.27
C GLY A 21 -35.09 -9.55 -26.72
N ARG A 22 -34.61 -9.34 -25.49
CA ARG A 22 -33.86 -8.13 -25.10
C ARG A 22 -32.75 -8.58 -24.16
N LEU A 23 -31.57 -8.85 -24.70
CA LEU A 23 -30.44 -7.92 -24.69
C LEU A 23 -30.16 -7.41 -23.28
N PHE A 24 -29.16 -8.02 -22.67
CA PHE A 24 -28.36 -7.46 -21.59
C PHE A 24 -28.10 -5.98 -21.87
N GLY A 25 -28.76 -5.10 -21.13
CA GLY A 25 -28.32 -3.71 -21.04
C GLY A 25 -26.98 -3.66 -20.31
N PRO A 26 -26.10 -2.70 -20.64
CA PRO A 26 -24.83 -2.54 -19.94
C PRO A 26 -25.14 -2.29 -18.46
N ARG A 27 -24.67 -3.18 -17.58
CA ARG A 27 -24.57 -2.86 -16.15
C ARG A 27 -23.47 -1.81 -16.03
N ASP A 28 -23.77 -0.74 -15.32
CA ASP A 28 -22.82 0.32 -14.98
C ASP A 28 -21.56 -0.29 -14.33
N PRO A 29 -20.37 -0.14 -14.94
CA PRO A 29 -19.12 -0.65 -14.39
C PRO A 29 -18.69 0.05 -13.08
N ASN A 30 -19.38 1.13 -12.67
CA ASN A 30 -19.16 1.83 -11.39
C ASN A 30 -19.99 1.29 -10.22
N ALA A 31 -20.68 0.16 -10.33
CA ALA A 31 -21.34 -0.49 -9.19
C ALA A 31 -20.31 -1.15 -8.24
N GLY A 32 -19.43 -0.33 -7.66
CA GLY A 32 -18.41 -0.70 -6.68
C GLY A 32 -18.88 -0.43 -5.26
N LEU A 33 -18.72 -1.46 -4.42
CA LEU A 33 -18.99 -1.52 -2.96
C LEU A 33 -20.47 -1.32 -2.55
N PRO A 34 -20.95 -2.01 -1.51
CA PRO A 34 -22.33 -1.84 -1.05
C PRO A 34 -22.54 -0.40 -0.57
N ASP A 35 -23.65 0.20 -0.99
CA ASP A 35 -24.14 1.48 -0.49
C ASP A 35 -24.04 1.51 1.06
N VAL A 36 -23.38 2.54 1.58
CA VAL A 36 -23.46 2.97 2.98
C VAL A 36 -24.95 3.06 3.36
N PRO A 37 -25.38 2.68 4.58
CA PRO A 37 -26.79 2.69 4.92
C PRO A 37 -27.37 4.09 4.68
N LYS A 38 -28.34 4.20 3.78
CA LYS A 38 -29.19 5.39 3.63
C LYS A 38 -30.11 5.49 4.85
N GLY A 39 -29.55 5.85 5.99
CA GLY A 39 -30.25 6.13 7.23
C GLY A 39 -30.28 7.63 7.50
N GLY A 40 -31.44 8.26 7.35
CA GLY A 40 -31.72 9.65 7.71
C GLY A 40 -32.07 10.52 6.51
N GLY A 41 -33.15 11.31 6.61
CA GLY A 41 -33.60 12.27 5.60
C GLY A 41 -32.59 13.40 5.31
N PRO A 42 -32.97 14.48 4.60
CA PRO A 42 -32.07 15.55 4.20
C PRO A 42 -31.70 16.42 5.41
N PHE A 43 -30.93 15.88 6.34
CA PHE A 43 -30.10 16.68 7.22
C PHE A 43 -28.98 17.20 6.33
N MET A 44 -29.00 18.50 6.04
CA MET A 44 -27.85 19.17 5.45
C MET A 44 -26.66 18.85 6.36
N THR A 45 -25.73 18.01 5.88
CA THR A 45 -24.45 17.84 6.54
C THR A 45 -23.84 19.24 6.66
N PRO A 46 -23.45 19.68 7.87
CA PRO A 46 -22.81 20.98 8.02
C PRO A 46 -21.61 21.04 7.06
N PRO A 47 -21.31 22.21 6.48
CA PRO A 47 -20.22 22.33 5.52
C PRO A 47 -18.94 21.78 6.17
N PHE A 48 -18.37 20.72 5.63
CA PHE A 48 -17.16 20.10 6.15
C PHE A 48 -15.96 20.71 5.43
N VAL A 49 -14.97 21.22 6.15
CA VAL A 49 -13.79 21.82 5.54
C VAL A 49 -12.62 20.85 5.68
N VAL A 50 -11.88 20.64 4.60
CA VAL A 50 -10.59 19.95 4.61
C VAL A 50 -9.50 20.97 4.33
N TRP A 51 -8.59 21.17 5.28
CA TRP A 51 -7.35 21.89 5.03
C TRP A 51 -6.31 20.90 4.55
N TRP A 52 -5.75 21.15 3.37
CA TRP A 52 -4.77 20.28 2.74
C TRP A 52 -3.46 21.02 2.46
N PRO A 53 -2.31 20.47 2.90
CA PRO A 53 -1.04 21.14 2.76
C PRO A 53 -0.61 21.14 1.28
N CYS A 54 -0.17 22.29 0.81
CA CYS A 54 0.38 22.52 -0.52
C CYS A 54 1.76 23.14 -0.35
N GLY A 55 2.78 22.68 -1.05
CA GLY A 55 4.15 23.17 -0.88
C GLY A 55 5.10 22.36 -1.73
N ASP A 56 6.38 22.78 -1.73
CA ASP A 56 7.40 22.36 -2.70
C ASP A 56 7.30 20.89 -3.09
N ASP A 57 7.24 20.67 -4.41
CA ASP A 57 7.22 19.34 -5.00
C ASP A 57 8.32 18.49 -4.35
N PRO A 58 7.99 17.25 -3.92
CA PRO A 58 8.95 16.39 -3.25
C PRO A 58 10.25 16.23 -4.03
N LEU A 59 11.33 15.96 -3.30
CA LEU A 59 12.70 16.05 -3.81
C LEU A 59 13.04 14.94 -4.83
N SER A 60 12.20 13.91 -4.93
CA SER A 60 12.28 12.86 -5.95
C SER A 60 10.96 12.68 -6.73
N ASP A 61 11.05 12.21 -7.98
CA ASP A 61 9.89 11.94 -8.84
C ASP A 61 8.90 10.93 -8.23
N HIS A 62 9.41 9.99 -7.41
CA HIS A 62 8.61 8.98 -6.73
C HIS A 62 7.81 9.58 -5.57
N GLU A 63 8.44 10.39 -4.73
CA GLU A 63 7.73 11.10 -3.66
C GLU A 63 6.70 12.09 -4.24
N ALA A 64 7.06 12.79 -5.33
CA ALA A 64 6.17 13.71 -6.02
C ALA A 64 4.95 12.99 -6.61
N PHE A 65 5.13 11.77 -7.09
CA PHE A 65 4.04 10.92 -7.51
C PHE A 65 3.10 10.58 -6.34
N ALA A 66 3.62 10.13 -5.20
CA ALA A 66 2.77 9.74 -4.08
C ALA A 66 1.98 10.92 -3.52
N VAL A 67 2.62 12.08 -3.35
CA VAL A 67 1.92 13.29 -2.88
C VAL A 67 0.80 13.69 -3.84
N ARG A 68 1.02 13.62 -5.15
CA ARG A 68 -0.03 13.86 -6.14
C ARG A 68 -1.13 12.80 -6.06
N PHE A 69 -0.76 11.52 -6.00
CA PHE A 69 -1.68 10.40 -5.89
C PHE A 69 -2.60 10.53 -4.66
N CYS A 70 -2.01 10.75 -3.48
CA CYS A 70 -2.72 10.92 -2.21
C CYS A 70 -3.69 12.08 -2.23
N ARG A 71 -3.26 13.24 -2.75
CA ARG A 71 -4.11 14.43 -2.91
C ARG A 71 -5.27 14.18 -3.86
N GLU A 72 -5.00 13.71 -5.08
CA GLU A 72 -6.04 13.48 -6.09
C GLU A 72 -7.05 12.41 -5.67
N HIS A 73 -6.57 11.34 -5.04
CA HIS A 73 -7.44 10.29 -4.55
C HIS A 73 -8.28 10.77 -3.37
N SER A 74 -7.66 11.42 -2.38
CA SER A 74 -8.37 11.98 -1.22
C SER A 74 -9.39 13.05 -1.63
N GLN A 75 -9.06 13.92 -2.60
CA GLN A 75 -10.00 14.88 -3.18
C GLN A 75 -11.21 14.20 -3.81
N ARG A 76 -11.00 13.15 -4.62
CA ARG A 76 -12.08 12.37 -5.23
C ARG A 76 -12.95 11.69 -4.16
N THR A 77 -12.34 11.12 -3.12
CA THR A 77 -13.06 10.50 -2.00
C THR A 77 -13.89 11.54 -1.24
N VAL A 78 -13.34 12.70 -0.93
CA VAL A 78 -14.07 13.80 -0.27
C VAL A 78 -15.24 14.27 -1.14
N ALA A 79 -15.02 14.52 -2.43
CA ALA A 79 -16.09 14.95 -3.35
C ALA A 79 -17.22 13.92 -3.46
N ARG A 80 -16.89 12.62 -3.43
CA ARG A 80 -17.86 11.52 -3.47
C ARG A 80 -18.66 11.39 -2.17
N CYS A 81 -17.99 11.47 -1.02
CA CYS A 81 -18.60 11.20 0.28
C CYS A 81 -19.24 12.44 0.92
N HIS A 82 -18.71 13.63 0.65
CA HIS A 82 -19.15 14.91 1.18
C HIS A 82 -19.17 15.96 0.05
N PRO A 83 -20.18 15.96 -0.84
CA PRO A 83 -20.21 16.83 -2.02
C PRO A 83 -20.26 18.34 -1.70
N ASN A 84 -20.69 18.69 -0.49
CA ASN A 84 -20.69 20.07 0.01
C ASN A 84 -19.43 20.43 0.80
N ALA A 85 -18.43 19.54 0.86
CA ALA A 85 -17.18 19.82 1.55
C ALA A 85 -16.35 20.85 0.78
N GLN A 86 -15.72 21.76 1.52
CA GLN A 86 -14.79 22.73 0.96
C GLN A 86 -13.36 22.19 1.09
N TRP A 87 -12.65 22.08 -0.02
CA TRP A 87 -11.23 21.75 -0.04
C TRP A 87 -10.40 23.03 -0.07
N ILE A 88 -9.66 23.31 1.01
CA ILE A 88 -8.83 24.50 1.12
C ILE A 88 -7.35 24.10 1.06
N PRO A 89 -6.66 24.34 -0.07
CA PRO A 89 -5.21 24.21 -0.12
C PRO A 89 -4.55 25.30 0.71
N TYR A 90 -3.48 24.97 1.43
CA TYR A 90 -2.74 25.93 2.26
C TYR A 90 -1.22 25.68 2.19
N ASP A 91 -0.42 26.75 2.14
CA ASP A 91 1.03 26.70 2.35
C ASP A 91 1.32 26.49 3.85
N PRO A 92 2.05 25.42 4.25
CA PRO A 92 2.43 25.18 5.64
C PRO A 92 3.19 26.32 6.32
N LEU A 93 3.95 27.11 5.56
CA LEU A 93 4.79 28.19 6.09
C LEU A 93 4.05 29.54 6.18
N GLN A 94 2.87 29.65 5.58
CA GLN A 94 2.09 30.89 5.64
C GLN A 94 1.46 31.08 7.05
N PRO A 95 1.12 32.32 7.44
CA PRO A 95 0.39 32.59 8.67
C PRO A 95 -0.93 31.84 8.76
N LEU A 96 -1.26 31.28 9.93
CA LEU A 96 -2.50 30.55 10.19
C LEU A 96 -3.75 31.39 9.85
N ALA A 97 -3.69 32.72 10.06
CA ALA A 97 -4.75 33.66 9.76
C ALA A 97 -5.30 33.50 8.32
N ILE A 98 -4.44 33.28 7.33
CA ILE A 98 -4.81 33.18 5.92
C ILE A 98 -5.72 31.97 5.67
N VAL A 99 -5.49 30.86 6.36
CA VAL A 99 -6.30 29.64 6.22
C VAL A 99 -7.62 29.79 6.97
N LEU A 100 -7.58 30.40 8.16
CA LEU A 100 -8.75 30.67 8.98
C LEU A 100 -9.75 31.64 8.31
N GLU A 101 -9.27 32.64 7.57
CA GLU A 101 -10.13 33.59 6.83
C GLU A 101 -10.90 32.93 5.68
N LYS A 102 -10.35 31.85 5.09
CA LYS A 102 -10.99 31.08 4.02
C LYS A 102 -11.98 30.04 4.52
N THR A 103 -12.06 29.84 5.84
CA THR A 103 -12.80 28.74 6.48
C THR A 103 -14.16 29.22 6.97
N SER A 104 -15.22 28.72 6.36
CA SER A 104 -16.60 29.05 6.72
C SER A 104 -17.30 28.01 7.60
N SER A 105 -16.61 26.91 7.94
CA SER A 105 -17.16 25.84 8.78
C SER A 105 -16.84 26.02 10.26
N LEU A 106 -17.65 25.37 11.10
CA LEU A 106 -17.40 25.21 12.54
C LEU A 106 -16.30 24.16 12.82
N HIS A 107 -16.08 23.23 11.90
CA HIS A 107 -15.11 22.13 12.05
C HIS A 107 -14.24 22.00 10.81
N VAL A 108 -13.01 21.57 11.02
CA VAL A 108 -12.05 21.32 9.96
C VAL A 108 -11.35 19.99 10.18
N LEU A 109 -11.19 19.21 9.11
CA LEU A 109 -10.18 18.17 9.04
C LEU A 109 -8.88 18.79 8.56
N TRP A 110 -7.91 18.89 9.47
CA TRP A 110 -6.60 19.45 9.21
C TRP A 110 -5.63 18.33 8.86
N VAL A 111 -5.29 18.22 7.58
CA VAL A 111 -4.21 17.35 7.10
C VAL A 111 -2.93 18.17 7.06
N THR A 112 -1.82 17.62 7.57
CA THR A 112 -0.50 18.28 7.53
C THR A 112 0.55 17.47 6.77
N ASP A 113 0.31 16.17 6.58
CA ASP A 113 1.14 15.29 5.77
C ASP A 113 0.53 15.14 4.36
N PRO A 114 1.22 15.62 3.30
CA PRO A 114 0.71 15.53 1.93
C PRO A 114 0.73 14.10 1.36
N SER A 115 1.39 13.15 2.02
CA SER A 115 1.45 11.73 1.63
C SER A 115 0.34 10.87 2.26
N LEU A 116 -0.63 11.50 2.94
CA LEU A 116 -1.76 10.84 3.57
C LEU A 116 -2.87 10.50 2.57
N LEU A 117 -3.38 9.27 2.61
CA LEU A 117 -4.50 8.81 1.82
C LEU A 117 -5.75 8.70 2.71
N LEU A 118 -6.79 9.47 2.38
CA LEU A 118 -8.09 9.42 3.03
C LEU A 118 -8.99 8.37 2.37
N ASN A 119 -9.79 7.68 3.20
CA ASN A 119 -10.87 6.77 2.76
C ASN A 119 -12.23 7.25 3.25
N SER A 120 -13.28 6.64 2.70
CA SER A 120 -14.68 6.99 2.96
C SER A 120 -15.08 6.87 4.43
N ALA A 121 -14.65 5.81 5.10
CA ALA A 121 -15.02 5.52 6.49
C ALA A 121 -14.36 6.47 7.50
N ALA A 122 -13.05 6.71 7.36
CA ALA A 122 -12.33 7.66 8.20
C ALA A 122 -12.89 9.08 8.04
N LEU A 123 -13.19 9.50 6.81
CA LEU A 123 -13.85 10.78 6.55
C LEU A 123 -15.18 10.90 7.30
N HIS A 124 -16.05 9.89 7.21
CA HIS A 124 -17.34 9.92 7.89
C HIS A 124 -17.19 10.07 9.42
N LEU A 125 -16.25 9.34 10.02
CA LEU A 125 -16.00 9.34 11.46
C LEU A 125 -15.34 10.64 11.97
N LEU A 126 -14.46 11.25 11.16
CA LEU A 126 -13.73 12.48 11.52
C LEU A 126 -14.51 13.75 11.15
N ALA A 127 -15.38 13.69 10.15
CA ALA A 127 -16.22 14.82 9.72
C ALA A 127 -17.46 15.03 10.59
N THR A 128 -17.87 14.02 11.35
CA THR A 128 -19.05 14.10 12.22
C THR A 128 -18.69 14.84 13.52
N PRO A 129 -19.30 16.01 13.79
CA PRO A 129 -19.09 16.72 15.05
C PRO A 129 -19.50 15.84 16.24
N HIS A 130 -18.72 15.87 17.31
CA HIS A 130 -19.06 15.17 18.55
C HIS A 130 -19.43 16.17 19.65
N GLU A 131 -20.16 15.71 20.66
CA GLU A 131 -20.64 16.54 21.77
C GLU A 131 -19.52 17.16 22.62
N ASN A 132 -18.29 16.64 22.53
CA ASN A 132 -17.14 17.14 23.28
C ASN A 132 -16.19 17.91 22.34
N PRO A 133 -15.92 19.21 22.58
CA PRO A 133 -14.97 19.99 21.79
C PRO A 133 -13.54 19.57 22.11
N SER A 134 -13.11 18.45 21.53
CA SER A 134 -11.72 17.98 21.54
C SER A 134 -11.22 17.75 20.12
N LEU A 135 -9.89 17.82 19.94
CA LEU A 135 -9.26 17.34 18.71
C LEU A 135 -9.56 15.85 18.54
N ARG A 136 -9.83 15.42 17.32
CA ARG A 136 -10.08 14.01 16.99
C ARG A 136 -9.14 13.50 15.92
N ALA A 137 -8.37 12.47 16.19
CA ALA A 137 -7.41 11.93 15.22
C ALA A 137 -7.73 10.47 14.83
N PRO A 138 -7.30 10.04 13.63
CA PRO A 138 -7.36 8.65 13.22
C PRO A 138 -6.23 7.81 13.85
N THR A 139 -6.25 6.53 13.52
CA THR A 139 -5.14 5.58 13.69
C THR A 139 -4.41 5.34 12.37
N TYR A 140 -3.21 4.80 12.48
CA TYR A 140 -2.26 4.57 11.38
C TYR A 140 -1.68 3.17 11.47
N LEU A 141 -1.11 2.68 10.37
CA LEU A 141 -0.26 1.48 10.43
C LEU A 141 1.04 1.78 11.21
N ASP A 142 1.64 2.93 10.92
CA ASP A 142 2.85 3.43 11.57
C ASP A 142 2.72 4.92 11.88
N SER A 143 2.64 5.21 13.17
CA SER A 143 2.52 6.53 13.79
C SER A 143 3.75 6.86 14.61
N VAL A 144 4.14 8.12 14.51
CA VAL A 144 5.13 8.72 15.41
C VAL A 144 4.64 8.70 16.87
N GLN A 145 3.33 8.52 17.10
CA GLN A 145 2.73 8.28 18.40
C GLN A 145 2.30 6.81 18.51
N PRO A 146 3.01 5.96 19.29
CA PRO A 146 2.75 4.52 19.32
C PRO A 146 1.33 4.12 19.75
N ASN A 147 0.65 4.97 20.52
CA ASN A 147 -0.75 4.78 20.94
C ASN A 147 -1.77 5.04 19.82
N GLN A 148 -1.35 5.55 18.67
CA GLN A 148 -2.16 5.69 17.46
C GLN A 148 -1.82 4.64 16.39
N ASN A 149 -0.96 3.67 16.70
CA ASN A 149 -0.74 2.50 15.86
C ASN A 149 -1.90 1.51 16.02
N ALA A 150 -2.59 1.24 14.91
CA ALA A 150 -3.61 0.20 14.85
C ALA A 150 -3.38 -0.68 13.62
N PRO A 151 -3.38 -2.02 13.79
CA PRO A 151 -3.38 -2.89 12.63
C PRO A 151 -4.69 -2.70 11.86
N PRO A 152 -4.65 -2.77 10.51
CA PRO A 152 -5.88 -2.79 9.73
C PRO A 152 -6.67 -4.07 10.04
N ALA A 153 -7.97 -4.07 9.70
CA ALA A 153 -8.82 -5.25 9.88
C ALA A 153 -8.29 -6.49 9.14
N PHE A 154 -7.60 -6.28 8.02
CA PHE A 154 -6.89 -7.28 7.23
C PHE A 154 -5.84 -6.59 6.34
N PRO A 155 -4.86 -7.33 5.80
CA PRO A 155 -3.91 -6.78 4.81
C PRO A 155 -4.63 -6.23 3.57
N TYR A 156 -4.09 -5.16 3.00
CA TYR A 156 -4.56 -4.54 1.77
C TYR A 156 -3.39 -4.28 0.82
N HIS A 157 -3.67 -4.26 -0.49
CA HIS A 157 -2.65 -4.23 -1.55
C HIS A 157 -2.91 -3.16 -2.62
N ASP A 158 -4.12 -2.62 -2.65
CA ASP A 158 -4.58 -1.59 -3.58
C ASP A 158 -5.58 -0.67 -2.86
N VAL A 159 -5.98 0.42 -3.50
CA VAL A 159 -6.92 1.36 -2.87
C VAL A 159 -8.29 0.73 -2.58
N PRO A 160 -8.87 -0.10 -3.47
CA PRO A 160 -10.12 -0.80 -3.15
C PRO A 160 -10.04 -1.70 -1.91
N THR A 161 -8.98 -2.49 -1.73
CA THR A 161 -8.79 -3.32 -0.52
C THR A 161 -8.51 -2.48 0.72
N TYR A 162 -7.88 -1.32 0.57
CA TYR A 162 -7.71 -0.34 1.64
C TYR A 162 -9.06 0.22 2.12
N GLU A 163 -9.95 0.61 1.19
CA GLU A 163 -11.32 1.04 1.51
C GLU A 163 -12.13 -0.07 2.18
N GLU A 164 -11.99 -1.33 1.73
CA GLU A 164 -12.61 -2.49 2.37
C GLU A 164 -12.12 -2.68 3.83
N ALA A 165 -10.81 -2.55 4.06
CA ALA A 165 -10.21 -2.68 5.39
C ALA A 165 -10.68 -1.58 6.33
N ALA A 166 -10.67 -0.33 5.85
CA ALA A 166 -11.13 0.82 6.63
C ALA A 166 -12.63 0.74 6.94
N HIS A 167 -13.44 0.32 5.96
CA HIS A 167 -14.87 0.10 6.17
C HIS A 167 -15.12 -0.98 7.24
N HIS A 168 -14.43 -2.11 7.17
CA HIS A 168 -14.58 -3.16 8.17
C HIS A 168 -14.21 -2.68 9.58
N LEU A 169 -13.11 -1.94 9.72
CA LEU A 169 -12.70 -1.36 11.01
C LEU A 169 -13.74 -0.35 11.53
N SER A 170 -14.37 0.42 10.63
CA SER A 170 -15.37 1.42 11.00
C SER A 170 -16.61 0.85 11.69
N LEU A 171 -16.91 -0.43 11.43
CA LEU A 171 -18.05 -1.15 11.98
C LEU A 171 -17.75 -1.82 13.33
N ASP A 172 -16.50 -1.81 13.79
CA ASP A 172 -16.11 -2.45 15.05
C ASP A 172 -16.56 -1.60 16.25
N THR A 173 -17.76 -1.90 16.77
CA THR A 173 -18.35 -1.21 17.92
C THR A 173 -17.64 -1.51 19.24
N THR A 174 -16.69 -2.44 19.28
CA THR A 174 -15.88 -2.71 20.49
C THR A 174 -14.77 -1.68 20.67
N LYS A 175 -14.41 -0.97 19.60
CA LYS A 175 -13.40 0.09 19.61
C LYS A 175 -14.04 1.41 20.06
N VAL A 176 -13.61 1.88 21.23
CA VAL A 176 -14.11 3.13 21.83
C VAL A 176 -13.06 4.23 21.73
N LEU A 177 -13.52 5.46 21.62
CA LEU A 177 -12.69 6.65 21.68
C LEU A 177 -11.82 6.64 22.94
N PHE A 178 -10.55 7.05 22.82
CA PHE A 178 -9.63 7.18 23.95
C PHE A 178 -8.78 8.44 23.83
N GLU A 179 -8.37 9.01 24.96
CA GLU A 179 -7.55 10.22 24.99
C GLU A 179 -6.06 9.91 24.94
N VAL A 180 -5.30 10.79 24.30
CA VAL A 180 -3.84 10.73 24.20
C VAL A 180 -3.23 12.12 24.33
N GLN A 181 -2.00 12.17 24.82
CA GLN A 181 -1.19 13.37 24.82
C GLN A 181 0.29 12.97 24.63
N PRO A 182 0.94 13.35 23.51
CA PRO A 182 0.42 14.12 22.37
C PRO A 182 -0.31 13.28 21.32
N LEU A 183 -0.96 13.95 20.35
CA LEU A 183 -1.49 13.38 19.11
C LEU A 183 -0.42 13.35 18.00
N ASP A 184 -0.61 12.44 17.03
CA ASP A 184 0.07 12.45 15.74
C ASP A 184 -0.40 13.67 14.95
N PRO A 185 0.51 14.59 14.56
CA PRO A 185 0.14 15.84 13.92
C PRO A 185 -0.28 15.68 12.45
N ARG A 186 -0.12 14.50 11.83
CA ARG A 186 -0.31 14.31 10.38
C ARG A 186 -1.76 14.53 9.93
N CYS A 187 -2.74 14.24 10.78
CA CYS A 187 -4.15 14.45 10.50
C CYS A 187 -5.00 14.48 11.77
N PHE A 188 -5.85 15.50 11.92
CA PHE A 188 -6.87 15.55 12.98
C PHE A 188 -8.04 16.47 12.61
N SER A 189 -9.21 16.19 13.14
CA SER A 189 -10.39 17.05 13.10
C SER A 189 -10.38 17.98 14.31
N ALA A 190 -10.73 19.25 14.10
CA ALA A 190 -10.69 20.28 15.13
C ALA A 190 -11.88 21.25 15.00
N PRO A 191 -12.51 21.66 16.12
CA PRO A 191 -13.38 22.83 16.13
C PRO A 191 -12.60 24.10 15.79
N VAL A 192 -13.08 24.88 14.82
CA VAL A 192 -12.42 26.13 14.41
C VAL A 192 -12.37 27.14 15.57
N ALA A 193 -13.39 27.11 16.46
CA ALA A 193 -13.38 27.90 17.69
C ALA A 193 -12.21 27.56 18.63
N GLN A 194 -11.87 26.27 18.75
CA GLN A 194 -10.73 25.82 19.54
C GLN A 194 -9.40 26.30 18.93
N ILE A 195 -9.27 26.24 17.60
CA ILE A 195 -8.08 26.78 16.91
C ILE A 195 -7.93 28.28 17.18
N ARG A 196 -9.01 29.06 17.04
CA ARG A 196 -9.00 30.51 17.31
C ARG A 196 -8.70 30.83 18.78
N TYR A 197 -9.17 30.01 19.71
CA TYR A 197 -8.88 30.17 21.13
C TYR A 197 -7.41 29.87 21.45
N ALA A 198 -6.84 28.81 20.85
CA ALA A 198 -5.43 28.44 21.03
C ALA A 198 -4.46 29.47 20.43
N PHE A 199 -4.87 30.17 19.37
CA PHE A 199 -4.05 31.17 18.67
C PHE A 199 -4.80 32.51 18.57
N PRO A 200 -4.80 33.34 19.63
CA PRO A 200 -5.47 34.64 19.63
C PRO A 200 -4.84 35.64 18.63
N ASP A 201 -3.56 35.46 18.30
CA ASP A 201 -2.88 36.17 17.21
C ASP A 201 -2.43 35.16 16.12
N PRO A 202 -3.31 34.76 15.20
CA PRO A 202 -2.99 33.76 14.19
C PRO A 202 -2.07 34.29 13.06
N TRP A 203 -1.68 35.57 13.09
CA TRP A 203 -0.72 36.13 12.14
C TRP A 203 0.74 35.83 12.53
N SER A 204 1.02 35.56 13.81
CA SER A 204 2.38 35.33 14.32
C SER A 204 2.81 33.85 14.36
N VAL A 205 1.93 32.93 13.93
CA VAL A 205 2.22 31.49 13.87
C VAL A 205 1.97 30.94 12.47
N SER A 206 2.89 30.11 11.98
CA SER A 206 2.68 29.40 10.71
C SER A 206 1.58 28.34 10.85
N ALA A 207 0.91 27.99 9.76
CA ALA A 207 -0.07 26.91 9.78
C ALA A 207 0.55 25.57 10.25
N LYS A 208 1.80 25.29 9.84
CA LYS A 208 2.54 24.10 10.28
C LYS A 208 2.77 24.07 11.79
N ASP A 209 3.29 25.17 12.35
CA ASP A 209 3.63 25.23 13.77
C ASP A 209 2.36 25.20 14.64
N ALA A 210 1.29 25.86 14.18
CA ALA A 210 0.00 25.82 14.85
C ALA A 210 -0.57 24.39 14.93
N ALA A 211 -0.48 23.61 13.85
CA ALA A 211 -0.94 22.23 13.87
C ALA A 211 -0.11 21.35 14.83
N ALA A 212 1.22 21.52 14.84
CA ALA A 212 2.10 20.81 15.77
C ALA A 212 1.81 21.17 17.25
N LEU A 213 1.61 22.46 17.54
CA LEU A 213 1.29 22.94 18.89
C LEU A 213 -0.07 22.44 19.38
N LEU A 214 -1.09 22.35 18.50
CA LEU A 214 -2.38 21.77 18.84
C LEU A 214 -2.27 20.27 19.09
N ALA A 215 -1.62 19.52 18.20
CA ALA A 215 -1.44 18.08 18.38
C ALA A 215 -0.68 17.76 19.68
N ALA A 216 0.28 18.60 20.09
CA ALA A 216 1.00 18.46 21.34
C ALA A 216 0.11 18.59 22.61
N GLN A 217 -1.03 19.28 22.51
CA GLN A 217 -2.00 19.39 23.61
C GLN A 217 -2.78 18.09 23.83
N GLY A 218 -2.73 17.16 22.87
CA GLY A 218 -3.47 15.92 22.92
C GLY A 218 -4.90 16.06 22.41
N GLY A 219 -5.65 14.97 22.54
CA GLY A 219 -7.04 14.90 22.13
C GLY A 219 -7.53 13.46 22.13
N THR A 220 -8.58 13.22 21.37
CA THR A 220 -9.24 11.92 21.31
C THR A 220 -8.87 11.17 20.04
N VAL A 221 -8.49 9.91 20.15
CA VAL A 221 -8.28 9.02 19.00
C VAL A 221 -9.58 8.30 18.70
N GLU A 222 -10.00 8.32 17.44
CA GLU A 222 -11.07 7.50 16.90
C GLU A 222 -10.46 6.21 16.31
N PRO A 223 -10.37 5.12 17.09
CA PRO A 223 -9.71 3.88 16.65
C PRO A 223 -10.34 3.25 15.41
N ARG A 224 -11.59 3.60 15.11
CA ARG A 224 -12.31 3.11 13.93
C ARG A 224 -11.98 3.89 12.66
N ALA A 225 -11.40 5.09 12.78
CA ALA A 225 -10.93 5.89 11.68
C ALA A 225 -9.47 5.54 11.39
N PHE A 226 -9.21 4.80 10.32
CA PHE A 226 -7.87 4.40 9.91
C PHE A 226 -7.44 5.17 8.66
N VAL A 227 -6.24 5.74 8.64
CA VAL A 227 -5.68 6.42 7.46
C VAL A 227 -4.33 5.82 7.05
N HIS A 228 -3.98 5.90 5.77
CA HIS A 228 -2.71 5.40 5.26
C HIS A 228 -1.75 6.55 4.96
N VAL A 229 -0.45 6.35 5.18
CA VAL A 229 0.61 7.32 4.86
C VAL A 229 1.68 6.58 4.05
N PHE A 230 2.01 7.09 2.86
CA PHE A 230 2.90 6.41 1.91
C PHE A 230 4.39 6.64 2.16
N PHE A 231 4.81 7.48 3.12
CA PHE A 231 6.23 7.63 3.41
C PHE A 231 6.54 7.69 4.91
N PRO A 232 7.69 7.14 5.31
CA PRO A 232 8.67 6.40 4.47
C PRO A 232 8.29 4.91 4.25
N LEU A 233 7.98 4.49 3.01
CA LEU A 233 7.59 3.09 2.70
C LEU A 233 8.76 2.16 2.31
N ASP A 234 9.91 2.69 1.91
CA ASP A 234 11.03 1.89 1.38
C ASP A 234 12.07 1.48 2.45
N GLU A 235 11.70 1.57 3.74
CA GLU A 235 12.63 1.44 4.86
C GLU A 235 12.29 0.24 5.74
N HIS A 236 12.69 -0.96 5.29
CA HIS A 236 12.56 -2.18 6.07
C HIS A 236 13.87 -2.97 6.14
N PRO A 237 14.17 -3.64 7.27
CA PRO A 237 15.40 -4.41 7.44
C PRO A 237 15.46 -5.71 6.62
N ARG A 238 14.39 -6.08 5.90
CA ARG A 238 14.30 -7.29 5.05
C ARG A 238 14.73 -8.57 5.77
N GLU A 239 14.13 -8.80 6.94
CA GLU A 239 14.35 -10.01 7.74
C GLU A 239 14.05 -11.31 6.95
N ASP A 240 13.14 -11.22 5.98
CA ASP A 240 12.82 -12.28 5.04
C ASP A 240 14.01 -12.71 4.19
N LEU A 241 14.77 -11.75 3.61
CA LEU A 241 16.00 -12.03 2.86
C LEU A 241 17.14 -12.43 3.80
N LEU A 242 17.23 -11.79 4.97
CA LEU A 242 18.25 -12.07 5.97
C LEU A 242 18.24 -13.55 6.40
N ALA A 243 17.05 -14.11 6.58
CA ALA A 243 16.86 -15.53 6.94
C ALA A 243 17.29 -16.52 5.85
N LEU A 244 17.50 -16.07 4.60
CA LEU A 244 17.94 -16.91 3.49
C LEU A 244 19.46 -16.88 3.26
N ILE A 245 20.20 -16.01 3.96
CA ILE A 245 21.66 -15.93 3.85
C ILE A 245 22.29 -17.23 4.37
N PRO A 246 23.09 -17.94 3.56
CA PRO A 246 23.81 -19.12 4.01
C PRO A 246 24.82 -18.79 5.12
N GLU A 247 24.96 -19.67 6.11
CA GLU A 247 25.85 -19.43 7.26
C GLU A 247 27.32 -19.18 6.89
N HIS A 248 27.77 -19.77 5.77
CA HIS A 248 29.14 -19.67 5.26
C HIS A 248 29.39 -18.44 4.37
N ALA A 249 28.37 -17.63 4.09
CA ALA A 249 28.53 -16.42 3.29
C ALA A 249 29.44 -15.42 4.03
N ALA A 250 30.47 -14.92 3.35
CA ALA A 250 31.40 -13.94 3.90
C ALA A 250 31.37 -12.62 3.11
N LYS A 251 30.99 -12.65 1.83
CA LYS A 251 30.95 -11.47 0.97
C LYS A 251 29.60 -11.32 0.26
N ILE A 252 28.88 -10.24 0.56
CA ILE A 252 27.54 -9.95 0.07
C ILE A 252 27.54 -8.69 -0.80
N LEU A 253 26.80 -8.73 -1.90
CA LEU A 253 26.40 -7.54 -2.66
C LEU A 253 24.89 -7.34 -2.53
N ASP A 254 24.48 -6.18 -2.05
CA ASP A 254 23.07 -5.79 -1.98
C ASP A 254 22.73 -4.81 -3.09
N VAL A 255 22.02 -5.29 -4.10
CA VAL A 255 21.56 -4.47 -5.22
C VAL A 255 20.25 -3.83 -4.82
N GLY A 256 20.16 -2.49 -4.87
CA GLY A 256 19.02 -1.72 -4.36
C GLY A 256 19.07 -1.54 -2.85
N CYS A 257 20.21 -1.13 -2.30
CA CYS A 257 20.42 -1.12 -0.84
C CYS A 257 19.67 -0.02 -0.07
N SER A 258 18.98 0.91 -0.76
CA SER A 258 18.19 2.00 -0.16
C SER A 258 19.01 2.77 0.89
N SER A 259 18.40 3.18 2.01
CA SER A 259 19.08 3.84 3.13
C SER A 259 19.93 2.90 4.01
N GLY A 260 19.99 1.62 3.66
CA GLY A 260 20.92 0.65 4.22
C GLY A 260 20.44 -0.14 5.45
N LEU A 261 19.13 -0.20 5.69
CA LEU A 261 18.58 -0.96 6.83
C LEU A 261 18.85 -2.47 6.75
N PHE A 262 18.89 -3.06 5.54
CA PHE A 262 19.27 -4.47 5.37
C PHE A 262 20.73 -4.69 5.79
N GLY A 263 21.67 -3.88 5.32
CA GLY A 263 23.08 -3.98 5.72
C GLY A 263 23.30 -3.73 7.21
N LYS A 264 22.52 -2.84 7.82
CA LYS A 264 22.50 -2.66 9.28
C LYS A 264 22.09 -3.97 9.98
N ALA A 265 21.04 -4.62 9.50
CA ALA A 265 20.57 -5.90 10.06
C ALA A 265 21.61 -7.01 9.88
N VAL A 266 22.23 -7.12 8.70
CA VAL A 266 23.32 -8.07 8.42
C VAL A 266 24.49 -7.83 9.37
N LYS A 267 25.02 -6.61 9.47
CA LYS A 267 26.16 -6.30 10.35
C LYS A 267 25.85 -6.51 11.83
N THR A 268 24.59 -6.33 12.23
CA THR A 268 24.16 -6.58 13.61
C THR A 268 24.19 -8.07 13.95
N GLN A 269 23.75 -8.94 13.03
CA GLN A 269 23.71 -10.39 13.26
C GLN A 269 25.02 -11.11 12.91
N ARG A 270 25.76 -10.58 11.94
CA ARG A 270 26.94 -11.16 11.30
C ARG A 270 28.00 -10.07 11.05
N PRO A 271 28.66 -9.58 12.11
CA PRO A 271 29.66 -8.50 11.99
C PRO A 271 30.89 -8.90 11.17
N ASP A 272 31.12 -10.21 10.99
CA ASP A 272 32.18 -10.81 10.18
C ASP A 272 31.95 -10.71 8.67
N VAL A 273 30.71 -10.49 8.24
CA VAL A 273 30.34 -10.45 6.82
C VAL A 273 30.73 -9.10 6.21
N SER A 274 31.42 -9.14 5.07
CA SER A 274 31.62 -7.98 4.22
C SER A 274 30.40 -7.76 3.33
N ILE A 275 29.82 -6.57 3.35
CA ILE A 275 28.66 -6.20 2.54
C ILE A 275 28.92 -4.91 1.77
N ALA A 276 28.69 -4.97 0.47
CA ALA A 276 28.67 -3.82 -0.42
C ALA A 276 27.24 -3.56 -0.93
N GLY A 277 26.88 -2.29 -1.15
CA GLY A 277 25.57 -1.89 -1.64
C GLY A 277 25.64 -1.19 -3.00
N VAL A 278 24.59 -1.29 -3.81
CA VAL A 278 24.38 -0.50 -5.03
C VAL A 278 23.07 0.25 -4.90
N GLU A 279 23.10 1.57 -5.09
CA GLU A 279 21.90 2.41 -4.98
C GLU A 279 21.99 3.60 -5.96
N PRO A 280 21.01 3.77 -6.87
CA PRO A 280 20.98 4.91 -7.79
C PRO A 280 20.61 6.25 -7.13
N ASP A 281 19.82 6.26 -6.05
CA ASP A 281 19.48 7.48 -5.33
C ASP A 281 20.65 7.94 -4.43
N LYS A 282 21.19 9.13 -4.73
CA LYS A 282 22.37 9.65 -4.04
C LYS A 282 22.19 9.83 -2.53
N ARG A 283 20.99 10.20 -2.08
CA ARG A 283 20.70 10.44 -0.66
C ARG A 283 20.61 9.12 0.09
N LYS A 284 19.89 8.15 -0.46
CA LYS A 284 19.80 6.79 0.07
C LYS A 284 21.19 6.14 0.10
N ALA A 285 21.95 6.22 -1.00
CA ALA A 285 23.32 5.75 -1.07
C ALA A 285 24.23 6.40 -0.02
N HIS A 286 24.09 7.72 0.21
CA HIS A 286 24.83 8.42 1.25
C HIS A 286 24.49 7.89 2.65
N ALA A 287 23.21 7.70 2.97
CA ALA A 287 22.75 7.15 4.24
C ALA A 287 23.26 5.70 4.46
N ALA A 288 23.22 4.86 3.42
CA ALA A 288 23.68 3.47 3.47
C ALA A 288 25.16 3.33 3.83
N ARG A 289 26.02 4.33 3.54
CA ARG A 289 27.45 4.28 3.89
C ARG A 289 27.71 4.13 5.39
N LEU A 290 26.71 4.38 6.24
CA LEU A 290 26.82 4.14 7.69
C LEU A 290 26.80 2.65 8.06
N PHE A 291 26.31 1.77 7.17
CA PHE A 291 26.03 0.36 7.48
C PHE A 291 26.70 -0.64 6.54
N TYR A 292 27.37 -0.17 5.49
CA TYR A 292 28.00 -0.99 4.45
C TYR A 292 29.51 -0.72 4.38
N ASP A 293 30.30 -1.74 4.02
CA ASP A 293 31.75 -1.59 3.85
C ASP A 293 32.09 -0.81 2.57
N ALA A 294 31.20 -0.86 1.58
CA ALA A 294 31.26 -0.06 0.36
C ALA A 294 29.85 0.23 -0.17
N VAL A 295 29.64 1.42 -0.73
CA VAL A 295 28.39 1.76 -1.44
C VAL A 295 28.73 2.34 -2.80
N TYR A 296 28.21 1.71 -3.84
CA TYR A 296 28.32 2.15 -5.22
C TYR A 296 27.08 2.96 -5.60
N GLU A 297 27.27 4.26 -5.79
CA GLU A 297 26.22 5.17 -6.24
C GLU A 297 26.04 5.03 -7.76
N GLY A 298 24.88 4.53 -8.20
CA GLY A 298 24.54 4.44 -9.63
C GLY A 298 23.66 3.26 -10.03
N ASP A 299 23.38 3.18 -11.32
CA ASP A 299 22.52 2.16 -11.93
C ASP A 299 23.25 0.81 -12.04
N PHE A 300 22.68 -0.22 -11.40
CA PHE A 300 23.18 -1.58 -11.49
C PHE A 300 23.24 -2.10 -12.93
N GLU A 301 22.36 -1.72 -13.85
CA GLU A 301 22.39 -2.23 -15.22
C GLU A 301 23.67 -1.79 -15.97
N SER A 302 24.14 -0.57 -15.73
CA SER A 302 25.25 0.05 -16.46
C SER A 302 26.62 -0.06 -15.77
N MET A 303 26.65 -0.21 -14.44
CA MET A 303 27.88 -0.10 -13.66
C MET A 303 28.82 -1.30 -13.82
N ALA A 304 30.13 -1.08 -13.84
CA ALA A 304 31.10 -2.18 -13.74
C ALA A 304 31.33 -2.58 -12.27
N LEU A 305 31.21 -3.87 -11.96
CA LEU A 305 31.43 -4.43 -10.63
C LEU A 305 32.36 -5.64 -10.72
N SER A 306 33.16 -5.87 -9.68
CA SER A 306 34.11 -6.98 -9.60
C SER A 306 33.70 -7.97 -8.50
N GLY A 307 33.30 -9.17 -8.92
CA GLY A 307 33.07 -10.31 -8.04
C GLY A 307 34.36 -11.06 -7.67
N PRO A 308 34.26 -12.30 -7.17
CA PRO A 308 33.02 -13.00 -6.87
C PRO A 308 32.37 -12.50 -5.57
N PHE A 309 31.06 -12.75 -5.42
CA PHE A 309 30.27 -12.60 -4.19
C PHE A 309 29.67 -13.95 -3.81
N ASP A 310 29.63 -14.26 -2.51
CA ASP A 310 28.98 -15.47 -2.01
C ASP A 310 27.46 -15.35 -2.08
N VAL A 311 26.96 -14.13 -1.85
CA VAL A 311 25.54 -13.80 -1.95
C VAL A 311 25.36 -12.49 -2.70
N ILE A 312 24.38 -12.45 -3.60
CA ILE A 312 23.83 -11.22 -4.16
C ILE A 312 22.37 -11.13 -3.74
N THR A 313 21.93 -10.00 -3.19
CA THR A 313 20.54 -9.74 -2.84
C THR A 313 19.90 -8.76 -3.82
N CYS A 314 18.64 -9.01 -4.18
CA CYS A 314 17.80 -8.17 -5.02
C CYS A 314 16.40 -8.12 -4.40
N GLY A 315 16.22 -7.30 -3.37
CA GLY A 315 14.94 -7.15 -2.69
C GLY A 315 14.07 -6.11 -3.38
N ASP A 316 13.07 -6.55 -4.13
CA ASP A 316 12.13 -5.68 -4.87
C ASP A 316 12.86 -4.76 -5.86
N VAL A 317 13.73 -5.36 -6.69
CA VAL A 317 14.57 -4.66 -7.66
C VAL A 317 14.28 -5.07 -9.10
N LEU A 318 14.09 -6.36 -9.37
CA LEU A 318 14.03 -6.89 -10.74
C LEU A 318 12.90 -6.26 -11.57
N GLU A 319 11.78 -5.95 -10.93
CA GLU A 319 10.61 -5.29 -11.49
C GLU A 319 10.85 -3.83 -11.87
N HIS A 320 11.87 -3.18 -11.29
CA HIS A 320 12.28 -1.81 -11.59
C HIS A 320 13.31 -1.70 -12.73
N LEU A 321 13.91 -2.82 -13.15
CA LEU A 321 14.97 -2.82 -14.18
C LEU A 321 14.39 -2.76 -15.61
N LYS A 322 15.15 -2.14 -16.53
CA LYS A 322 14.78 -2.08 -17.96
C LYS A 322 14.98 -3.44 -18.63
N ASP A 323 16.10 -4.12 -18.36
CA ASP A 323 16.41 -5.46 -18.84
C ASP A 323 16.78 -6.39 -17.67
N PRO A 324 15.79 -6.91 -16.92
CA PRO A 324 16.04 -7.81 -15.80
C PRO A 324 16.75 -9.09 -16.23
N TRP A 325 16.62 -9.53 -17.49
CA TRP A 325 17.31 -10.71 -17.99
C TRP A 325 18.81 -10.47 -18.15
N ALA A 326 19.22 -9.30 -18.66
CA ALA A 326 20.63 -8.91 -18.69
C ALA A 326 21.20 -8.75 -17.28
N ALA A 327 20.43 -8.16 -16.35
CA ALA A 327 20.81 -8.04 -14.96
C ALA A 327 21.02 -9.41 -14.29
N LEU A 328 20.12 -10.38 -14.51
CA LEU A 328 20.28 -11.74 -13.98
C LEU A 328 21.52 -12.46 -14.53
N ARG A 329 21.85 -12.31 -15.82
CA ARG A 329 23.10 -12.85 -16.40
C ARG A 329 24.35 -12.20 -15.78
N LYS A 330 24.28 -10.89 -15.53
CA LYS A 330 25.35 -10.15 -14.83
C LYS A 330 25.51 -10.64 -13.39
N ILE A 331 24.41 -10.80 -12.66
CA ILE A 331 24.39 -11.39 -11.31
C ILE A 331 25.05 -12.77 -11.32
N HIS A 332 24.66 -13.65 -12.25
CA HIS A 332 25.27 -14.96 -12.42
C HIS A 332 26.79 -14.86 -12.62
N ALA A 333 27.28 -13.93 -13.43
CA ALA A 333 28.72 -13.71 -13.64
C ALA A 333 29.45 -13.22 -12.37
N LEU A 334 28.80 -12.39 -11.56
CA LEU A 334 29.34 -11.83 -10.31
C LEU A 334 29.33 -12.82 -9.13
N LEU A 335 28.52 -13.88 -9.18
CA LEU A 335 28.46 -14.89 -8.12
C LEU A 335 29.70 -15.80 -8.10
N ALA A 336 30.12 -16.18 -6.89
CA ALA A 336 31.05 -17.28 -6.66
C ALA A 336 30.49 -18.60 -7.22
N SER A 337 31.33 -19.62 -7.40
CA SER A 337 30.91 -20.93 -7.94
C SER A 337 29.79 -21.59 -7.12
N ASN A 338 29.80 -21.38 -5.80
CA ASN A 338 28.75 -21.84 -4.88
C ASN A 338 27.88 -20.68 -4.38
N GLY A 339 27.85 -19.57 -5.12
CA GLY A 339 27.15 -18.35 -4.71
C GLY A 339 25.64 -18.44 -4.91
N TYR A 340 24.93 -17.61 -4.16
CA TYR A 340 23.47 -17.55 -4.15
C TYR A 340 22.94 -16.17 -4.54
N LEU A 341 21.87 -16.15 -5.33
CA LEU A 341 20.98 -15.00 -5.47
C LEU A 341 19.82 -15.14 -4.47
N LEU A 342 19.61 -14.13 -3.64
CA LEU A 342 18.39 -13.95 -2.85
C LEU A 342 17.56 -12.84 -3.48
N LEU A 343 16.29 -13.10 -3.75
CA LEU A 343 15.44 -12.13 -4.44
C LEU A 343 14.02 -12.12 -3.89
N SER A 344 13.40 -10.94 -3.89
CA SER A 344 11.94 -10.81 -3.83
C SER A 344 11.41 -10.11 -5.07
N VAL A 345 10.26 -10.57 -5.55
CA VAL A 345 9.59 -10.00 -6.73
C VAL A 345 8.08 -10.05 -6.54
N PRO A 346 7.35 -8.96 -6.80
CA PRO A 346 5.89 -8.93 -6.75
C PRO A 346 5.27 -9.80 -7.85
N ASN A 347 4.13 -10.41 -7.54
CA ASN A 347 3.37 -11.25 -8.46
C ASN A 347 2.23 -10.47 -9.11
N VAL A 348 2.34 -10.20 -10.42
CA VAL A 348 1.25 -9.53 -11.18
C VAL A 348 0.00 -10.41 -11.32
N GLY A 349 0.12 -11.71 -11.10
CA GLY A 349 -0.99 -12.66 -11.09
C GLY A 349 -1.89 -12.57 -9.85
N HIS A 350 -1.60 -11.70 -8.89
CA HIS A 350 -2.40 -11.56 -7.67
C HIS A 350 -3.84 -11.12 -7.97
N TRP A 351 -4.78 -11.59 -7.16
CA TRP A 351 -6.21 -11.41 -7.38
C TRP A 351 -6.66 -9.95 -7.43
N THR A 352 -5.97 -9.04 -6.73
CA THR A 352 -6.29 -7.60 -6.76
C THR A 352 -6.05 -7.00 -8.14
N VAL A 353 -4.94 -7.36 -8.80
CA VAL A 353 -4.63 -6.93 -10.17
C VAL A 353 -5.68 -7.48 -11.13
N LEU A 354 -6.00 -8.77 -11.03
CA LEU A 354 -7.00 -9.41 -11.88
C LEU A 354 -8.39 -8.79 -11.71
N ARG A 355 -8.80 -8.50 -10.46
CA ARG A 355 -10.06 -7.81 -10.16
C ARG A 355 -10.11 -6.44 -10.82
N GLY A 356 -9.04 -5.66 -10.71
CA GLY A 356 -8.92 -4.37 -11.39
C GLY A 356 -9.05 -4.50 -12.91
N LEU A 357 -8.37 -5.47 -13.51
CA LEU A 357 -8.46 -5.74 -14.96
C LEU A 357 -9.89 -6.07 -15.41
N PHE A 358 -10.64 -6.87 -14.65
CA PHE A 358 -12.06 -7.13 -14.94
C PHE A 358 -12.93 -5.87 -14.87
N GLN A 359 -12.53 -4.89 -14.05
CA GLN A 359 -13.18 -3.59 -13.93
C GLN A 359 -12.67 -2.56 -14.94
N GLY A 360 -11.72 -2.94 -15.80
CA GLY A 360 -11.08 -2.02 -16.76
C GLY A 360 -10.07 -1.07 -16.12
N THR A 361 -9.54 -1.39 -14.95
CA THR A 361 -8.57 -0.55 -14.22
C THR A 361 -7.19 -1.20 -14.15
N PHE A 362 -6.17 -0.35 -14.26
CA PHE A 362 -4.76 -0.67 -14.03
C PHE A 362 -4.10 0.57 -13.45
N GLU A 363 -4.45 0.90 -12.21
CA GLU A 363 -4.02 2.13 -11.56
C GLU A 363 -2.61 1.96 -10.98
N TYR A 364 -1.67 2.76 -11.47
CA TYR A 364 -0.35 2.85 -10.85
C TYR A 364 -0.48 3.51 -9.48
N VAL A 365 0.18 2.91 -8.50
CA VAL A 365 0.16 3.35 -7.10
C VAL A 365 1.59 3.65 -6.61
N PRO A 366 1.78 4.36 -5.50
CA PRO A 366 3.14 4.69 -5.04
C PRO A 366 3.92 3.48 -4.51
N ALA A 367 3.22 2.46 -4.03
CA ALA A 367 3.81 1.22 -3.50
C ALA A 367 2.88 0.02 -3.72
N GLY A 368 3.43 -1.19 -3.64
CA GLY A 368 2.72 -2.45 -3.89
C GLY A 368 2.93 -2.99 -5.30
N ILE A 369 2.11 -3.97 -5.72
CA ILE A 369 2.31 -4.73 -6.96
C ILE A 369 2.30 -3.83 -8.22
N LEU A 370 1.48 -2.78 -8.22
CA LEU A 370 1.37 -1.81 -9.31
C LEU A 370 2.12 -0.51 -9.00
N ASN A 371 3.22 -0.57 -8.25
CA ASN A 371 4.09 0.58 -8.04
C ASN A 371 4.45 1.22 -9.39
N ARG A 372 4.33 2.55 -9.49
CA ARG A 372 4.65 3.31 -10.71
C ARG A 372 6.06 3.05 -11.23
N GLY A 373 7.01 2.71 -10.36
CA GLY A 373 8.38 2.37 -10.72
C GLY A 373 8.54 0.99 -11.36
N HIS A 374 7.53 0.12 -11.32
CA HIS A 374 7.63 -1.22 -11.94
C HIS A 374 7.55 -1.11 -13.46
N LEU A 375 8.66 -1.45 -14.12
CA LEU A 375 8.78 -1.53 -15.58
C LEU A 375 8.50 -2.93 -16.11
N ARG A 376 8.57 -3.94 -15.24
CA ARG A 376 8.45 -5.36 -15.57
C ARG A 376 7.54 -6.04 -14.55
N PHE A 377 6.81 -7.04 -15.03
CA PHE A 377 5.81 -7.77 -14.25
C PHE A 377 6.07 -9.26 -14.36
N PHE A 378 6.01 -9.96 -13.23
CA PHE A 378 6.30 -11.38 -13.17
C PHE A 378 5.12 -12.16 -12.59
N THR A 379 4.83 -13.30 -13.20
CA THR A 379 4.18 -14.44 -12.57
C THR A 379 5.25 -15.42 -12.07
N GLU A 380 4.84 -16.42 -11.28
CA GLU A 380 5.74 -17.48 -10.83
C GLU A 380 6.47 -18.15 -12.00
N ASP A 381 5.72 -18.52 -13.04
CA ASP A 381 6.22 -19.23 -14.21
C ASP A 381 7.23 -18.37 -15.00
N SER A 382 6.93 -17.10 -15.24
CA SER A 382 7.88 -16.19 -15.89
C SER A 382 9.14 -15.93 -15.06
N LEU A 383 9.03 -15.86 -13.73
CA LEU A 383 10.18 -15.66 -12.85
C LEU A 383 11.09 -16.89 -12.84
N ARG A 384 10.53 -18.09 -12.73
CA ARG A 384 11.29 -19.34 -12.81
C ARG A 384 12.05 -19.46 -14.13
N ARG A 385 11.37 -19.20 -15.25
CA ARG A 385 12.02 -19.19 -16.57
C ARG A 385 13.15 -18.18 -16.66
N ALA A 386 12.96 -16.96 -16.15
CA ALA A 386 14.00 -15.92 -16.20
C ALA A 386 15.25 -16.32 -15.40
N LEU A 387 15.07 -16.96 -14.24
CA LEU A 387 16.17 -17.48 -13.42
C LEU A 387 16.90 -18.63 -14.12
N GLU A 388 16.15 -19.61 -14.62
CA GLU A 388 16.70 -20.78 -15.32
C GLU A 388 17.52 -20.36 -16.56
N GLN A 389 16.96 -19.50 -17.41
CA GLN A 389 17.63 -18.96 -18.60
C GLN A 389 18.89 -18.15 -18.28
N SER A 390 19.05 -17.73 -17.03
CA SER A 390 20.23 -16.99 -16.56
C SER A 390 21.26 -17.87 -15.85
N GLY A 391 21.08 -19.20 -15.87
CA GLY A 391 21.98 -20.15 -15.22
C GLY A 391 21.82 -20.21 -13.71
N LEU A 392 20.63 -19.88 -13.18
CA LEU A 392 20.34 -19.93 -11.75
C LEU A 392 19.37 -21.07 -11.46
N VAL A 393 19.74 -21.92 -10.51
CA VAL A 393 18.95 -23.07 -10.07
C VAL A 393 18.22 -22.72 -8.78
N VAL A 394 16.89 -22.71 -8.80
CA VAL A 394 16.06 -22.39 -7.64
C VAL A 394 16.16 -23.50 -6.59
N GLU A 395 16.57 -23.16 -5.37
CA GLU A 395 16.57 -24.08 -4.21
C GLU A 395 15.39 -23.83 -3.28
N VAL A 396 15.06 -22.56 -3.05
CA VAL A 396 13.94 -22.14 -2.20
C VAL A 396 13.04 -21.24 -3.02
N PHE A 397 11.74 -21.50 -2.99
CA PHE A 397 10.73 -20.67 -3.64
C PHE A 397 9.53 -20.52 -2.72
N GLN A 398 9.54 -19.48 -1.90
CA GLN A 398 8.47 -19.15 -0.97
C GLN A 398 7.48 -18.19 -1.62
N ARG A 399 6.23 -18.27 -1.17
CA ARG A 399 5.13 -17.42 -1.62
C ARG A 399 4.58 -16.66 -0.43
N ARG A 400 4.54 -15.34 -0.53
CA ARG A 400 3.86 -14.50 0.45
C ARG A 400 2.37 -14.48 0.11
N GLN A 401 1.55 -15.07 0.97
CA GLN A 401 0.11 -15.28 0.74
C GLN A 401 -0.71 -14.73 1.91
N PRO A 402 -0.82 -13.40 2.04
CA PRO A 402 -1.70 -12.81 3.02
C PRO A 402 -3.16 -13.21 2.73
N PRO A 403 -4.01 -13.33 3.76
CA PRO A 403 -5.41 -13.65 3.56
C PRO A 403 -6.10 -12.53 2.75
N PRO A 404 -7.01 -12.88 1.82
CA PRO A 404 -7.76 -11.87 1.08
C PRO A 404 -8.79 -11.18 2.00
N THR A 405 -9.25 -10.02 1.58
CA THR A 405 -10.41 -9.36 2.20
C THR A 405 -11.66 -10.24 2.07
N PRO A 406 -12.73 -10.03 2.86
CA PRO A 406 -13.99 -10.75 2.69
C PRO A 406 -14.57 -10.66 1.27
N GLN A 407 -14.42 -9.49 0.63
CA GLN A 407 -14.82 -9.25 -0.76
C GLN A 407 -13.88 -9.98 -1.73
N GLY A 408 -12.57 -9.98 -1.47
CA GLY A 408 -11.58 -10.74 -2.22
C GLY A 408 -11.83 -12.24 -2.18
N ARG A 409 -12.19 -12.80 -1.01
CA ARG A 409 -12.60 -14.20 -0.85
C ARG A 409 -13.78 -14.53 -1.74
N ARG A 410 -14.83 -13.70 -1.72
CA ARG A 410 -16.02 -13.88 -2.59
C ARG A 410 -15.66 -13.84 -4.07
N PHE A 411 -14.78 -12.92 -4.47
CA PHE A 411 -14.29 -12.83 -5.85
C PHE A 411 -13.54 -14.09 -6.27
N LEU A 412 -12.64 -14.60 -5.43
CA LEU A 412 -11.92 -15.85 -5.67
C LEU A 412 -12.86 -17.06 -5.76
N ASP A 413 -13.86 -17.15 -4.89
CA ASP A 413 -14.87 -18.22 -4.91
C ASP A 413 -15.66 -18.22 -6.22
N GLN A 414 -16.04 -17.03 -6.71
CA GLN A 414 -16.73 -16.89 -8.00
C GLN A 414 -15.85 -17.34 -9.17
N LEU A 415 -14.57 -16.97 -9.18
CA LEU A 415 -13.64 -17.43 -10.22
C LEU A 415 -13.49 -18.96 -10.23
N ARG A 416 -13.46 -19.59 -9.05
CA ARG A 416 -13.36 -21.05 -8.92
C ARG A 416 -14.57 -21.81 -9.48
N CYS A 417 -15.71 -21.14 -9.62
CA CYS A 417 -16.91 -21.74 -10.24
C CYS A 417 -16.88 -21.71 -11.78
N LEU A 418 -15.87 -21.09 -12.41
CA LEU A 418 -15.76 -21.03 -13.87
C LEU A 418 -15.13 -22.32 -14.42
N GLU A 419 -15.96 -23.28 -14.83
CA GLU A 419 -15.51 -24.59 -15.33
C GLU A 419 -14.61 -24.51 -16.58
N SER A 420 -14.69 -23.43 -17.35
CA SER A 420 -13.88 -23.23 -18.56
C SER A 420 -12.46 -22.72 -18.29
N LEU A 421 -12.11 -22.40 -17.05
CA LEU A 421 -10.82 -21.80 -16.69
C LEU A 421 -10.07 -22.66 -15.67
N VAL A 422 -8.77 -22.85 -15.90
CA VAL A 422 -7.88 -23.41 -14.89
C VAL A 422 -7.49 -22.29 -13.93
N VAL A 423 -8.13 -22.26 -12.75
CA VAL A 423 -7.89 -21.24 -11.73
C VAL A 423 -6.96 -21.79 -10.65
N SER A 424 -5.74 -21.25 -10.59
CA SER A 424 -4.79 -21.54 -9.51
C SER A 424 -4.98 -20.55 -8.36
N GLU A 425 -5.70 -20.96 -7.33
CA GLU A 425 -5.89 -20.14 -6.12
C GLU A 425 -4.55 -19.80 -5.45
N GLN A 426 -3.59 -20.72 -5.47
CA GLN A 426 -2.24 -20.46 -4.97
C GLN A 426 -1.59 -19.28 -5.71
N SER A 427 -1.70 -19.22 -7.03
CA SER A 427 -1.17 -18.11 -7.82
C SER A 427 -1.90 -16.80 -7.51
N LEU A 428 -3.23 -16.83 -7.45
CA LEU A 428 -4.05 -15.64 -7.19
C LEU A 428 -3.85 -15.06 -5.79
N LEU A 429 -3.57 -15.89 -4.79
CA LEU A 429 -3.29 -15.46 -3.41
C LEU A 429 -1.83 -15.05 -3.18
N THR A 430 -0.93 -15.33 -4.13
CA THR A 430 0.47 -14.98 -3.96
C THR A 430 0.68 -13.50 -4.31
N GLU A 431 1.07 -12.70 -3.31
CA GLU A 431 1.39 -11.27 -3.49
C GLU A 431 2.80 -11.10 -4.05
N ALA A 432 3.75 -11.87 -3.53
CA ALA A 432 5.16 -11.79 -3.90
C ALA A 432 5.85 -13.14 -3.73
N PHE A 433 6.97 -13.30 -4.41
CA PHE A 433 7.85 -14.46 -4.30
C PHE A 433 9.09 -14.08 -3.51
N LEU A 434 9.58 -15.00 -2.68
CA LEU A 434 10.89 -14.91 -2.05
C LEU A 434 11.69 -16.14 -2.45
N VAL A 435 12.83 -15.94 -3.12
CA VAL A 435 13.55 -17.01 -3.80
C VAL A 435 15.03 -16.98 -3.40
N ARG A 436 15.57 -18.18 -3.14
CA ARG A 436 17.01 -18.44 -3.12
C ARG A 436 17.36 -19.32 -4.31
N ALA A 437 18.23 -18.82 -5.17
CA ALA A 437 18.73 -19.55 -6.33
C ALA A 437 20.25 -19.66 -6.29
N ARG A 438 20.79 -20.84 -6.58
CA ARG A 438 22.24 -21.09 -6.63
C ARG A 438 22.74 -20.91 -8.05
N LYS A 439 23.99 -20.46 -8.20
CA LYS A 439 24.69 -20.49 -9.48
C LYS A 439 24.79 -21.92 -10.03
N ALA A 440 24.40 -22.14 -11.28
CA ALA A 440 24.58 -23.44 -11.93
C ALA A 440 26.08 -23.74 -12.13
N SER A 441 26.48 -25.00 -11.93
CA SER A 441 27.82 -25.44 -12.27
C SER A 441 27.95 -25.56 -13.80
N ASN A 442 29.04 -25.04 -14.37
CA ASN A 442 29.32 -25.12 -15.81
C ASN A 442 29.58 -26.54 -16.35
N GLU A 443 29.37 -27.59 -15.55
CA GLU A 443 29.71 -28.98 -15.92
C GLU A 443 28.68 -29.66 -16.84
N GLY A 444 27.60 -28.98 -17.25
CA GLY A 444 26.51 -29.59 -18.02
C GLY A 444 26.38 -29.23 -19.51
N SER A 445 27.11 -28.24 -20.04
CA SER A 445 26.95 -27.79 -21.44
C SER A 445 28.09 -28.30 -22.34
N LYS A 446 28.31 -29.62 -22.34
CA LYS A 446 29.06 -30.33 -23.38
C LYS A 446 28.41 -31.68 -23.63
N THR A 447 27.30 -31.68 -24.35
CA THR A 447 26.85 -32.81 -25.17
C THR A 447 26.11 -32.29 -26.37
#